data_AF-A0A6C0EJ13-F1
#
_entry.id   AF-A0A6C0EJ13-F1
#
_cell.length_a   1.000
_cell.length_b   1.000
_cell.length_c   1.000
_cell.angle_alpha   90.00
_cell.angle_beta   90.00
_cell.angle_gamma   90.00
#
_symmetry.space_group_name_H-M   'P 1'
#
loop_
_entity.id
_entity.type
_entity.pdbx_description
1 polymer ?
#
loop_
_entity_poly.entity_id
_entity_poly.type
_entity_poly.pdbx_seq_one_letter_code
_entity_poly.pdbx_strand_id
1 'polypeptide(L)'
;MESGNIKTTLSTIYNTIFKSDTAKSIQNSSHMSVLHNTGKAIKNTNRAYVLFLTLGIIILSIYFIVIFRRIPKCLSKLSVYKPLLNQRPLESFNFIKTKNYRLCDFYVASSYKSYLPCTNYYDYSSTCAIETALIYGARYIDLDIYNKNFDQCTDPIVCYGKEVGNWHYTTSLSFDQCCKTIAETAFSNRVPCPTDPLFININLFVNENITTMNKVADSINYHFHHKLLPLKYGRQGINPDPKLGINLTTVPIRELIGHVIIVSNNHFEESNLDELVNISPKTVGNLRELHFSDVKNSHDSEELKDYNQKHMTRIKPDELLRNKQNFNYNIPWYFGCQFILMDYFKPDAYMKSYLQRFSKSSFVLKPYKLRYHPTYIKAPDKQIKAVSFAPQKVTTPFYSITY
;
A
#
# COMPACT_ATOMS: atom_id res chain seq x y z
N MET A 1 -73.20 -65.36 17.93
CA MET A 1 -71.79 -65.27 18.38
C MET A 1 -71.38 -63.82 18.22
N GLU A 2 -71.56 -63.03 19.28
CA GLU A 2 -71.34 -61.59 19.22
C GLU A 2 -69.88 -61.26 18.87
N SER A 3 -69.74 -60.40 17.87
CA SER A 3 -68.48 -59.85 17.39
C SER A 3 -67.84 -58.99 18.48
N GLY A 4 -67.08 -59.64 19.36
CA GLY A 4 -66.23 -58.97 20.33
C GLY A 4 -65.17 -58.14 19.59
N ASN A 5 -65.35 -56.83 19.61
CA ASN A 5 -64.43 -55.89 18.99
C ASN A 5 -63.04 -56.08 19.63
N ILE A 6 -62.07 -56.56 18.83
CA ILE A 6 -60.71 -56.91 19.29
C ILE A 6 -60.05 -55.74 20.03
N LYS A 7 -60.37 -54.49 19.66
CA LYS A 7 -59.90 -53.30 20.39
C LYS A 7 -60.45 -53.23 21.81
N THR A 8 -61.72 -53.53 22.02
CA THR A 8 -62.31 -53.55 23.36
C THR A 8 -61.66 -54.64 24.21
N THR A 9 -61.52 -55.86 23.70
CA THR A 9 -60.91 -56.98 24.44
C THR A 9 -59.44 -56.71 24.78
N LEU A 10 -58.65 -56.17 23.85
CA LEU A 10 -57.27 -55.75 24.12
C LEU A 10 -57.19 -54.62 25.14
N SER A 11 -58.11 -53.65 25.09
CA SER A 11 -58.16 -52.56 26.07
C SER A 11 -58.51 -53.07 27.46
N THR A 12 -59.38 -54.07 27.56
CA THR A 12 -59.75 -54.70 28.84
C THR A 12 -58.56 -55.47 29.40
N ILE A 13 -57.89 -56.30 28.60
CA ILE A 13 -56.69 -57.06 29.01
C ILE A 13 -55.57 -56.10 29.44
N TYR A 14 -55.32 -55.04 28.67
CA TYR A 14 -54.33 -54.02 29.01
C TYR A 14 -54.65 -53.35 30.36
N ASN A 15 -55.91 -52.96 30.57
CA ASN A 15 -56.34 -52.34 31.82
C ASN A 15 -56.28 -53.30 33.01
N THR A 16 -56.60 -54.59 32.84
CA THR A 16 -56.54 -55.59 33.92
C THR A 16 -55.10 -55.88 34.34
N ILE A 17 -54.18 -55.99 33.38
CA ILE A 17 -52.76 -56.24 33.65
C ILE A 17 -52.12 -55.03 34.34
N PHE A 18 -52.33 -53.81 33.84
CA PHE A 18 -51.71 -52.60 34.40
C PHE A 18 -52.39 -52.07 35.68
N LYS A 19 -53.65 -52.45 35.96
CA LYS A 19 -54.33 -52.09 37.23
C LYS A 19 -54.20 -53.14 38.33
N SER A 20 -53.61 -54.31 38.05
CA SER A 20 -53.34 -55.33 39.07
C SER A 20 -52.44 -54.79 40.19
N ASP A 21 -52.67 -55.24 41.43
CA ASP A 21 -51.92 -54.77 42.60
C ASP A 21 -50.43 -55.12 42.52
N THR A 22 -50.09 -56.20 41.80
CA THR A 22 -48.72 -56.59 41.47
C THR A 22 -48.06 -55.63 40.47
N ALA A 23 -48.77 -55.17 39.44
CA ALA A 23 -48.24 -54.17 38.50
C ALA A 23 -48.02 -52.80 39.18
N LYS A 24 -48.92 -52.40 40.09
CA LYS A 24 -48.77 -51.19 40.90
C LYS A 24 -47.61 -51.29 41.90
N SER A 25 -47.37 -52.45 42.52
CA SER A 25 -46.24 -52.63 43.43
C SER A 25 -44.88 -52.60 42.71
N ILE A 26 -44.83 -53.12 41.47
CA ILE A 26 -43.65 -53.05 40.60
C ILE A 26 -43.39 -51.61 40.14
N GLN A 27 -44.43 -50.87 39.74
CA GLN A 27 -44.31 -49.43 39.40
C GLN A 27 -43.84 -48.58 40.59
N ASN A 28 -44.32 -48.88 41.80
CA ASN A 28 -43.97 -48.17 43.03
C ASN A 28 -42.69 -48.71 43.70
N SER A 29 -42.01 -49.69 43.10
CA SER A 29 -40.78 -50.25 43.65
C SER A 29 -39.62 -49.24 43.62
N SER A 30 -38.76 -49.29 44.63
CA SER A 30 -37.56 -48.45 44.69
C SER A 30 -36.67 -48.63 43.45
N HIS A 31 -36.57 -49.84 42.92
CA HIS A 31 -35.83 -50.16 41.69
C HIS A 31 -36.39 -49.47 40.44
N MET A 32 -37.72 -49.40 40.27
CA MET A 32 -38.32 -48.74 39.11
C MET A 32 -38.12 -47.23 39.15
N SER A 33 -38.17 -46.62 40.35
CA SER A 33 -37.89 -45.19 40.53
C SER A 33 -36.42 -44.85 40.24
N VAL A 34 -35.47 -45.72 40.61
CA VAL A 34 -34.04 -45.58 40.29
C VAL A 34 -33.81 -45.69 38.78
N LEU A 35 -34.42 -46.65 38.08
CA LEU A 35 -34.32 -46.79 36.62
C LEU A 35 -34.90 -45.58 35.86
N HIS A 36 -36.04 -45.05 36.33
CA HIS A 36 -36.62 -43.84 35.76
C HIS A 36 -35.72 -42.61 35.98
N ASN A 37 -35.14 -42.47 37.18
CA ASN A 37 -34.22 -41.37 37.50
C ASN A 37 -32.90 -41.47 36.75
N THR A 38 -32.32 -42.65 36.57
CA THR A 38 -31.12 -42.87 35.74
C THR A 38 -31.41 -42.64 34.26
N GLY A 39 -32.56 -43.09 33.74
CA GLY A 39 -32.98 -42.80 32.37
C GLY A 39 -33.20 -41.30 32.12
N LYS A 40 -33.79 -40.58 33.08
CA LYS A 40 -33.94 -39.12 33.03
C LYS A 40 -32.60 -38.40 33.14
N ALA A 41 -31.68 -38.89 33.97
CA ALA A 41 -30.32 -38.38 34.07
C ALA A 41 -29.57 -38.55 32.74
N ILE A 42 -29.55 -39.76 32.15
CA ILE A 42 -28.92 -40.06 30.85
C ILE A 42 -29.50 -39.19 29.72
N LYS A 43 -30.83 -39.03 29.67
CA LYS A 43 -31.49 -38.15 28.69
C LYS A 43 -31.10 -36.69 28.89
N ASN A 44 -30.93 -36.23 30.13
CA ASN A 44 -30.46 -34.89 30.44
C ASN A 44 -28.97 -34.71 30.12
N THR A 45 -28.10 -35.70 30.36
CA THR A 45 -26.68 -35.64 29.96
C THR A 45 -26.55 -35.61 28.44
N ASN A 46 -27.31 -36.42 27.71
CA ASN A 46 -27.32 -36.39 26.23
C ASN A 46 -27.85 -35.07 25.68
N ARG A 47 -28.88 -34.47 26.31
CA ARG A 47 -29.38 -33.13 25.95
C ARG A 47 -28.34 -32.04 26.24
N ALA A 48 -27.67 -32.10 27.40
CA ALA A 48 -26.60 -31.16 27.73
C ALA A 48 -25.43 -31.26 26.74
N TYR A 49 -25.02 -32.48 26.37
CA TYR A 49 -23.98 -32.70 25.36
C TYR A 49 -24.35 -32.11 23.99
N VAL A 50 -25.57 -32.36 23.52
CA VAL A 50 -26.07 -31.77 22.27
C VAL A 50 -26.10 -30.24 22.36
N LEU A 51 -26.52 -29.65 23.49
CA LEU A 51 -26.50 -28.21 23.68
C LEU A 51 -25.07 -27.64 23.64
N PHE A 52 -24.10 -28.25 24.31
CA PHE A 52 -22.70 -27.82 24.25
C PHE A 52 -22.10 -27.94 22.85
N LEU A 53 -22.41 -29.02 22.12
CA LEU A 53 -21.98 -29.20 20.73
C LEU A 53 -22.56 -28.11 19.83
N THR A 54 -23.87 -27.84 19.94
CA THR A 54 -24.53 -26.77 19.15
C THR A 54 -23.98 -25.39 19.48
N LEU A 55 -23.73 -25.09 20.76
CA LEU A 55 -23.09 -23.84 21.18
C LEU A 55 -21.67 -23.72 20.61
N GLY A 56 -20.89 -24.81 20.61
CA GLY A 56 -19.56 -24.85 20.01
C GLY A 56 -19.58 -24.55 18.51
N ILE A 57 -20.53 -25.15 17.77
CA ILE A 57 -20.73 -24.89 16.34
C ILE A 57 -21.14 -23.43 16.10
N ILE A 58 -22.02 -22.87 16.93
CA ILE A 58 -22.45 -21.46 16.83
C ILE A 58 -21.25 -20.53 17.07
N ILE A 59 -20.45 -20.77 18.11
CA ILE A 59 -19.25 -19.98 18.42
C ILE A 59 -18.26 -20.04 17.26
N LEU A 60 -18.01 -21.24 16.72
CA LEU A 60 -17.14 -21.43 15.57
C LEU A 60 -17.66 -20.70 14.32
N SER A 61 -18.97 -20.77 14.07
CA SER A 61 -19.61 -20.07 12.96
C SER A 61 -19.50 -18.55 13.10
N ILE A 62 -19.74 -18.01 14.30
CA ILE A 62 -19.56 -16.58 14.60
C ILE A 62 -18.10 -16.18 14.40
N TYR A 63 -17.16 -16.99 14.87
CA TYR A 63 -15.73 -16.75 14.70
C TYR A 63 -15.34 -16.67 13.21
N PHE A 64 -15.79 -17.61 12.38
CA PHE A 64 -15.56 -17.57 10.93
C PHE A 64 -16.20 -16.34 10.28
N ILE A 65 -17.45 -16.00 10.65
CA ILE A 65 -18.11 -14.79 10.14
C ILE A 65 -17.30 -13.53 10.49
N VAL A 66 -16.79 -13.42 11.72
CA VAL A 66 -15.99 -12.25 12.14
C VAL A 66 -14.68 -12.16 11.36
N ILE A 67 -14.00 -13.29 11.11
CA ILE A 67 -12.73 -13.32 10.38
C ILE A 67 -12.92 -13.00 8.90
N PHE A 68 -13.82 -13.70 8.21
CA PHE A 68 -14.05 -13.48 6.78
C PHE A 68 -14.59 -12.09 6.49
N ARG A 69 -15.30 -11.46 7.44
CA ARG A 69 -15.78 -10.09 7.30
C ARG A 69 -14.76 -9.03 7.72
N ARG A 70 -13.59 -9.39 8.27
CA ARG A 70 -12.61 -8.43 8.78
C ARG A 70 -12.12 -7.48 7.70
N ILE A 71 -11.60 -8.00 6.58
CA ILE A 71 -11.11 -7.19 5.46
C ILE A 71 -12.25 -6.37 4.83
N PRO A 72 -13.39 -6.96 4.41
CA PRO A 72 -14.52 -6.18 3.87
C PRO A 72 -14.99 -5.07 4.82
N LYS A 73 -15.02 -5.33 6.14
CA LYS A 73 -15.39 -4.33 7.14
C LYS A 73 -14.38 -3.18 7.20
N CYS A 74 -13.07 -3.45 7.15
CA CYS A 74 -12.06 -2.40 7.09
C CYS A 74 -12.22 -1.55 5.81
N LEU A 75 -12.35 -2.19 4.64
CA LEU A 75 -12.49 -1.50 3.36
C LEU A 75 -13.80 -0.72 3.21
N SER A 76 -14.90 -1.20 3.78
CA SER A 76 -16.21 -0.53 3.72
C SER A 76 -16.21 0.89 4.31
N LYS A 77 -15.31 1.15 5.27
CA LYS A 77 -15.15 2.48 5.90
C LYS A 77 -14.66 3.54 4.93
N LEU A 78 -14.04 3.13 3.82
CA LEU A 78 -13.45 4.04 2.82
C LEU A 78 -14.49 4.66 1.89
N SER A 79 -15.74 4.18 1.95
CA SER A 79 -16.87 4.80 1.24
C SER A 79 -17.00 6.31 1.49
N VAL A 80 -16.52 6.81 2.64
CA VAL A 80 -16.46 8.24 2.98
C VAL A 80 -15.56 9.07 2.07
N TYR A 81 -14.67 8.45 1.29
CA TYR A 81 -13.78 9.14 0.36
C TYR A 81 -14.44 9.47 -0.98
N LYS A 82 -15.46 8.71 -1.39
CA LYS A 82 -16.17 8.92 -2.66
C LYS A 82 -16.60 10.37 -2.90
N PRO A 83 -17.28 11.07 -1.96
CA PRO A 83 -17.67 12.46 -2.18
C PRO A 83 -16.51 13.46 -2.18
N LEU A 84 -15.31 13.07 -1.73
CA LEU A 84 -14.14 13.95 -1.65
C LEU A 84 -13.34 13.99 -2.96
N LEU A 85 -13.52 12.99 -3.83
CA LEU A 85 -12.69 12.78 -5.01
C LEU A 85 -13.50 13.03 -6.28
N ASN A 86 -13.01 13.95 -7.11
CA ASN A 86 -13.47 14.20 -8.47
C ASN A 86 -12.24 14.40 -9.36
N GLN A 87 -11.46 13.32 -9.45
CA GLN A 87 -10.15 13.35 -10.08
C GLN A 87 -10.27 13.25 -11.59
N ARG A 88 -9.36 13.92 -12.28
CA ARG A 88 -9.15 13.76 -13.72
C ARG A 88 -7.68 13.46 -14.01
N PRO A 89 -7.37 12.78 -15.14
CA PRO A 89 -6.00 12.42 -15.47
C PRO A 89 -5.07 13.64 -15.59
N LEU A 90 -3.81 13.48 -15.22
CA LEU A 90 -2.81 14.54 -15.23
C LEU A 90 -2.61 15.16 -16.62
N GLU A 91 -2.69 14.34 -17.66
CA GLU A 91 -2.55 14.78 -19.06
C GLU A 91 -3.65 15.76 -19.49
N SER A 92 -4.83 15.70 -18.84
CA SER A 92 -5.97 16.59 -19.16
C SER A 92 -5.72 18.06 -18.78
N PHE A 93 -4.72 18.35 -17.96
CA PHE A 93 -4.42 19.70 -17.51
C PHE A 93 -3.55 20.45 -18.52
N ASN A 94 -4.05 21.57 -19.07
CA ASN A 94 -3.33 22.38 -20.07
C ASN A 94 -1.92 22.80 -19.64
N PHE A 95 -1.71 23.08 -18.35
CA PHE A 95 -0.40 23.51 -17.87
C PHE A 95 0.69 22.44 -18.03
N ILE A 96 0.33 21.15 -18.02
CA ILE A 96 1.24 20.03 -18.26
C ILE A 96 1.69 19.99 -19.72
N LYS A 97 0.81 20.38 -20.64
CA LYS A 97 1.11 20.42 -22.08
C LYS A 97 2.02 21.61 -22.44
N THR A 98 1.83 22.75 -21.76
CA THR A 98 2.53 23.99 -22.09
C THR A 98 3.88 24.15 -21.39
N LYS A 99 4.08 23.53 -20.22
CA LYS A 99 5.27 23.75 -19.38
C LYS A 99 5.93 22.43 -19.04
N ASN A 100 7.27 22.43 -19.02
CA ASN A 100 8.07 21.26 -18.67
C ASN A 100 8.28 21.19 -17.15
N TYR A 101 7.22 20.91 -16.40
CA TYR A 101 7.34 20.64 -14.97
C TYR A 101 8.00 19.28 -14.74
N ARG A 102 8.91 19.23 -13.77
CA ARG A 102 9.71 18.05 -13.45
C ARG A 102 8.99 17.18 -12.43
N LEU A 103 9.38 15.92 -12.30
CA LEU A 103 8.78 15.01 -11.32
C LEU A 103 8.86 15.58 -9.89
N CYS A 104 10.01 16.14 -9.50
CA CYS A 104 10.20 16.71 -8.17
C CYS A 104 9.32 17.94 -7.89
N ASP A 105 8.66 18.53 -8.91
CA ASP A 105 7.76 19.68 -8.77
C ASP A 105 6.32 19.30 -8.35
N PHE A 106 6.02 18.00 -8.16
CA PHE A 106 4.69 17.51 -7.79
C PHE A 106 4.68 16.81 -6.44
N TYR A 107 3.59 17.00 -5.69
CA TYR A 107 3.17 16.07 -4.64
C TYR A 107 2.42 14.90 -5.27
N VAL A 108 2.59 13.70 -4.72
CA VAL A 108 1.96 12.49 -5.22
C VAL A 108 1.12 11.85 -4.11
N ALA A 109 -0.07 11.39 -4.47
CA ALA A 109 -0.96 10.66 -3.58
C ALA A 109 -0.34 9.31 -3.20
N SER A 110 0.11 9.16 -1.96
CA SER A 110 0.95 8.03 -1.51
C SER A 110 0.35 7.21 -0.38
N SER A 111 0.20 5.91 -0.62
CA SER A 111 -0.39 4.96 0.32
C SER A 111 0.69 4.17 1.06
N TYR A 112 0.66 4.23 2.39
CA TYR A 112 1.56 3.49 3.27
C TYR A 112 1.11 2.04 3.45
N LYS A 113 2.02 1.07 3.27
CA LYS A 113 1.73 -0.37 3.39
C LYS A 113 0.41 -0.77 2.75
N SER A 114 0.36 -0.59 1.45
CA SER A 114 -0.88 -0.62 0.65
C SER A 114 -1.60 -1.97 0.67
N TYR A 115 -0.90 -3.03 1.12
CA TYR A 115 -1.42 -4.38 1.25
C TYR A 115 -2.08 -4.66 2.62
N LEU A 116 -1.98 -3.76 3.61
CA LEU A 116 -2.52 -3.96 4.96
C LEU A 116 -3.73 -3.06 5.25
N PRO A 117 -4.97 -3.56 5.15
CA PRO A 117 -6.17 -2.75 5.33
C PRO A 117 -6.55 -2.45 6.78
N CYS A 118 -5.99 -3.14 7.76
CA CYS A 118 -6.46 -3.10 9.13
C CYS A 118 -5.32 -2.72 10.10
N THR A 119 -4.81 -3.63 10.93
CA THR A 119 -3.71 -3.34 11.88
C THR A 119 -2.33 -3.68 11.32
N ASN A 120 -1.27 -3.15 11.94
CA ASN A 120 0.10 -3.46 11.55
C ASN A 120 0.51 -4.88 11.96
N TYR A 121 0.10 -5.35 13.14
CA TYR A 121 0.48 -6.66 13.67
C TYR A 121 -0.71 -7.61 13.76
N TYR A 122 -0.45 -8.89 13.51
CA TYR A 122 -1.38 -9.99 13.66
C TYR A 122 -2.68 -9.76 12.88
N ASP A 123 -2.53 -9.35 11.63
CA ASP A 123 -3.63 -9.06 10.72
C ASP A 123 -3.39 -9.63 9.32
N TYR A 124 -4.40 -9.48 8.48
CA TYR A 124 -4.42 -10.04 7.13
C TYR A 124 -3.94 -9.02 6.11
N SER A 125 -2.96 -9.42 5.32
CA SER A 125 -2.61 -8.78 4.06
C SER A 125 -3.65 -9.13 3.00
N SER A 126 -4.03 -8.18 2.14
CA SER A 126 -5.00 -8.41 1.07
C SER A 126 -4.68 -7.63 -0.21
N THR A 127 -4.79 -8.29 -1.36
CA THR A 127 -4.70 -7.63 -2.67
C THR A 127 -5.88 -6.69 -2.93
N CYS A 128 -7.06 -6.97 -2.38
CA CYS A 128 -8.20 -6.06 -2.41
C CYS A 128 -7.89 -4.71 -1.75
N ALA A 129 -6.97 -4.69 -0.77
CA ALA A 129 -6.51 -3.45 -0.15
C ALA A 129 -5.73 -2.59 -1.15
N ILE A 130 -4.83 -3.22 -1.93
CA ILE A 130 -4.06 -2.57 -3.00
C ILE A 130 -5.00 -2.01 -4.07
N GLU A 131 -5.94 -2.83 -4.55
CA GLU A 131 -6.97 -2.41 -5.51
C GLU A 131 -7.74 -1.20 -4.98
N THR A 132 -8.17 -1.26 -3.72
CA THR A 132 -8.95 -0.18 -3.10
C THR A 132 -8.14 1.11 -2.96
N ALA A 133 -6.86 1.04 -2.61
CA ALA A 133 -5.99 2.21 -2.53
C ALA A 133 -5.84 2.91 -3.90
N LEU A 134 -5.66 2.12 -4.97
CA LEU A 134 -5.61 2.61 -6.36
C LEU A 134 -6.93 3.27 -6.78
N ILE A 135 -8.07 2.65 -6.45
CA ILE A 135 -9.41 3.19 -6.75
C ILE A 135 -9.62 4.54 -6.08
N TYR A 136 -9.15 4.72 -4.85
CA TYR A 136 -9.21 6.00 -4.13
C TYR A 136 -8.05 6.96 -4.48
N GLY A 137 -7.37 6.74 -5.61
CA GLY A 137 -6.48 7.72 -6.22
C GLY A 137 -5.03 7.65 -5.78
N ALA A 138 -4.61 6.64 -5.00
CA ALA A 138 -3.19 6.45 -4.71
C ALA A 138 -2.42 6.14 -6.00
N ARG A 139 -1.27 6.80 -6.19
CA ARG A 139 -0.34 6.56 -7.31
C ARG A 139 1.04 6.15 -6.85
N TYR A 140 1.20 5.96 -5.55
CA TYR A 140 2.38 5.37 -4.94
C TYR A 140 1.93 4.22 -4.03
N ILE A 141 2.32 3.01 -4.40
CA ILE A 141 1.97 1.76 -3.73
C ILE A 141 3.20 1.24 -3.00
N ASP A 142 3.04 0.95 -1.71
CA ASP A 142 4.11 0.55 -0.81
C ASP A 142 3.97 -0.92 -0.41
N LEU A 143 4.94 -1.75 -0.82
CA LEU A 143 4.98 -3.19 -0.61
C LEU A 143 6.27 -3.58 0.12
N ASP A 144 6.12 -4.37 1.19
CA ASP A 144 7.25 -4.93 1.92
C ASP A 144 7.45 -6.37 1.46
N ILE A 145 8.63 -6.67 0.91
CA ILE A 145 8.96 -7.98 0.35
C ILE A 145 9.88 -8.74 1.31
N TYR A 146 9.46 -9.96 1.64
CA TYR A 146 10.21 -10.90 2.47
C TYR A 146 10.43 -12.22 1.72
N ASN A 147 11.39 -12.98 2.22
CA ASN A 147 11.56 -14.38 1.89
C ASN A 147 10.43 -15.20 2.53
N LYS A 148 9.78 -16.09 1.76
CA LYS A 148 8.74 -16.97 2.30
C LYS A 148 9.29 -17.90 3.39
N ASN A 149 10.47 -18.46 3.15
CA ASN A 149 11.17 -19.39 4.05
C ASN A 149 12.64 -18.95 4.24
N PHE A 150 13.41 -19.73 5.01
CA PHE A 150 14.87 -19.55 5.12
C PHE A 150 15.67 -20.16 3.96
N ASP A 151 14.98 -20.82 3.01
CA ASP A 151 15.62 -21.42 1.86
C ASP A 151 16.24 -20.36 0.94
N GLN A 152 17.39 -20.68 0.32
CA GLN A 152 18.00 -19.81 -0.67
C GLN A 152 17.04 -19.60 -1.85
N CYS A 153 16.56 -20.67 -2.49
CA CYS A 153 15.54 -20.56 -3.53
C CYS A 153 14.14 -20.53 -2.92
N THR A 154 13.70 -19.35 -2.51
CA THR A 154 12.36 -19.14 -1.93
C THR A 154 11.55 -18.19 -2.80
N ASP A 155 10.25 -18.08 -2.52
CA ASP A 155 9.36 -17.20 -3.28
C ASP A 155 9.24 -15.83 -2.57
N PRO A 156 9.17 -14.73 -3.33
CA PRO A 156 8.94 -13.42 -2.76
C PRO A 156 7.50 -13.30 -2.27
N ILE A 157 7.35 -12.94 -1.00
CA ILE A 157 6.05 -12.69 -0.39
C ILE A 157 5.93 -11.25 0.10
N VAL A 158 4.71 -10.73 0.12
CA VAL A 158 4.36 -9.43 0.67
C VAL A 158 3.71 -9.62 2.03
N CYS A 159 4.37 -9.14 3.07
CA CYS A 159 3.89 -9.15 4.45
C CYS A 159 4.61 -8.09 5.28
N TYR A 160 4.10 -7.78 6.47
CA TYR A 160 4.86 -7.01 7.44
C TYR A 160 5.57 -7.94 8.42
N GLY A 161 6.83 -7.59 8.74
CA GLY A 161 7.68 -8.45 9.55
C GLY A 161 8.92 -7.76 10.07
N LYS A 162 9.86 -8.57 10.54
CA LYS A 162 11.23 -8.20 10.86
C LYS A 162 12.16 -9.06 10.02
N GLU A 163 13.07 -8.40 9.31
CA GLU A 163 14.04 -9.07 8.42
C GLU A 163 14.93 -10.05 9.20
N VAL A 164 15.50 -9.58 10.32
CA VAL A 164 16.33 -10.41 11.20
C VAL A 164 15.51 -11.56 11.76
N GLY A 165 15.86 -12.79 11.38
CA GLY A 165 15.14 -14.01 11.77
C GLY A 165 13.88 -14.30 10.94
N ASN A 166 13.65 -13.56 9.85
CA ASN A 166 12.53 -13.73 8.93
C ASN A 166 11.15 -13.85 9.62
N TRP A 167 10.89 -12.97 10.59
CA TRP A 167 9.64 -12.99 11.36
C TRP A 167 8.53 -12.31 10.57
N HIS A 168 7.44 -13.03 10.28
CA HIS A 168 6.25 -12.44 9.64
C HIS A 168 5.16 -12.18 10.69
N TYR A 169 4.76 -10.92 10.84
CA TYR A 169 3.73 -10.50 11.80
C TYR A 169 2.31 -10.53 11.24
N THR A 170 2.18 -10.58 9.91
CA THR A 170 0.90 -10.60 9.19
C THR A 170 0.85 -11.77 8.23
N THR A 171 -0.33 -12.09 7.71
CA THR A 171 -0.42 -13.08 6.62
C THR A 171 0.38 -12.63 5.41
N SER A 172 0.93 -13.59 4.67
CA SER A 172 1.69 -13.33 3.45
C SER A 172 0.79 -13.37 2.21
N LEU A 173 1.13 -12.54 1.23
CA LEU A 173 0.62 -12.61 -0.14
C LEU A 173 1.75 -12.99 -1.07
N SER A 174 1.46 -13.66 -2.18
CA SER A 174 2.44 -13.78 -3.26
C SER A 174 2.71 -12.41 -3.88
N PHE A 175 3.99 -12.07 -4.07
CA PHE A 175 4.36 -10.83 -4.77
C PHE A 175 3.83 -10.81 -6.21
N ASP A 176 3.87 -11.93 -6.92
CA ASP A 176 3.32 -12.07 -8.28
C ASP A 176 1.82 -11.71 -8.32
N GLN A 177 1.05 -12.19 -7.32
CA GLN A 177 -0.37 -11.88 -7.22
C GLN A 177 -0.63 -10.39 -6.92
N CYS A 178 0.26 -9.74 -6.16
CA CYS A 178 0.21 -8.30 -5.96
C CYS A 178 0.48 -7.54 -7.27
N CYS A 179 1.52 -7.92 -8.03
CA CYS A 179 1.84 -7.34 -9.33
C CYS A 179 0.67 -7.48 -10.32
N LYS A 180 0.10 -8.68 -10.43
CA LYS A 180 -1.10 -8.95 -11.25
C LYS A 180 -2.24 -8.00 -10.90
N THR A 181 -2.56 -7.90 -9.61
CA THR A 181 -3.66 -7.03 -9.12
C THR A 181 -3.41 -5.56 -9.46
N ILE A 182 -2.17 -5.09 -9.30
CA ILE A 182 -1.78 -3.72 -9.63
C ILE A 182 -1.89 -3.47 -11.14
N ALA A 183 -1.37 -4.37 -11.97
CA ALA A 183 -1.42 -4.25 -13.43
C ALA A 183 -2.86 -4.20 -13.96
N GLU A 184 -3.72 -5.09 -13.48
CA GLU A 184 -5.14 -5.16 -13.86
C GLU A 184 -5.95 -3.94 -13.36
N THR A 185 -5.52 -3.28 -12.29
CA THR A 185 -6.29 -2.18 -11.67
C THR A 185 -5.79 -0.80 -12.08
N ALA A 186 -4.49 -0.53 -11.95
CA ALA A 186 -3.91 0.82 -11.94
C ALA A 186 -4.05 1.58 -13.27
N PHE A 187 -4.19 0.86 -14.38
CA PHE A 187 -4.34 1.40 -15.73
C PHE A 187 -5.71 1.08 -16.36
N SER A 188 -6.66 0.58 -15.55
CA SER A 188 -8.01 0.21 -15.99
C SER A 188 -9.03 1.33 -15.75
N ASN A 189 -10.24 1.16 -16.27
CA ASN A 189 -11.36 2.07 -16.02
C ASN A 189 -11.90 2.00 -14.56
N ARG A 190 -11.35 1.12 -13.71
CA ARG A 190 -11.73 1.05 -12.29
C ARG A 190 -11.18 2.21 -11.48
N VAL A 191 -10.09 2.82 -11.95
CA VAL A 191 -9.45 3.96 -11.30
C VAL A 191 -9.78 5.26 -12.05
N PRO A 192 -9.87 6.41 -11.36
CA PRO A 192 -10.28 7.66 -11.99
C PRO A 192 -9.24 8.22 -12.99
N CYS A 193 -7.95 7.95 -12.78
CA CYS A 193 -6.86 8.54 -13.57
C CYS A 193 -5.91 7.48 -14.17
N PRO A 194 -6.37 6.60 -15.09
CA PRO A 194 -5.61 5.43 -15.53
C PRO A 194 -4.28 5.75 -16.23
N THR A 195 -4.12 6.94 -16.82
CA THR A 195 -2.89 7.33 -17.53
C THR A 195 -1.82 7.89 -16.60
N ASP A 196 -2.13 8.15 -15.34
CA ASP A 196 -1.17 8.79 -14.44
C ASP A 196 0.03 7.87 -14.13
N PRO A 197 1.24 8.43 -13.96
CA PRO A 197 2.42 7.65 -13.57
C PRO A 197 2.15 6.86 -12.29
N LEU A 198 2.63 5.61 -12.23
CA LEU A 198 2.49 4.74 -11.05
C LEU A 198 3.85 4.47 -10.43
N PHE A 199 3.98 4.74 -9.14
CA PHE A 199 5.16 4.36 -8.36
C PHE A 199 4.87 3.09 -7.58
N ILE A 200 5.69 2.07 -7.79
CA ILE A 200 5.66 0.84 -6.98
C ILE A 200 6.92 0.83 -6.15
N ASN A 201 6.76 0.97 -4.84
CA ASN A 201 7.83 0.85 -3.90
C ASN A 201 7.97 -0.57 -3.38
N ILE A 202 9.16 -1.09 -3.55
CA ILE A 202 9.59 -2.41 -3.15
C ILE A 202 10.56 -2.23 -1.99
N ASN A 203 10.07 -2.41 -0.76
CA ASN A 203 10.96 -2.47 0.40
C ASN A 203 11.47 -3.91 0.53
N LEU A 204 12.73 -4.14 0.17
CA LEU A 204 13.38 -5.43 0.28
C LEU A 204 13.82 -5.70 1.72
N PHE A 205 13.35 -6.81 2.27
CA PHE A 205 13.74 -7.37 3.56
C PHE A 205 14.11 -8.85 3.39
N VAL A 206 14.91 -9.12 2.37
CA VAL A 206 15.24 -10.48 1.90
C VAL A 206 16.65 -10.91 2.32
N ASN A 207 17.34 -10.14 3.17
CA ASN A 207 18.69 -10.45 3.66
C ASN A 207 19.65 -10.82 2.52
N GLU A 208 19.69 -9.98 1.48
CA GLU A 208 20.56 -10.11 0.29
C GLU A 208 20.35 -11.39 -0.54
N ASN A 209 19.18 -12.04 -0.44
CA ASN A 209 18.87 -13.21 -1.26
C ASN A 209 18.62 -12.84 -2.73
N ILE A 210 19.67 -12.94 -3.54
CA ILE A 210 19.67 -12.62 -4.98
C ILE A 210 18.61 -13.42 -5.76
N THR A 211 18.39 -14.69 -5.42
CA THR A 211 17.42 -15.52 -6.16
C THR A 211 15.99 -15.04 -5.95
N THR A 212 15.64 -14.62 -4.74
CA THR A 212 14.34 -13.99 -4.45
C THR A 212 14.20 -12.67 -5.19
N MET A 213 15.26 -11.84 -5.21
CA MET A 213 15.27 -10.56 -5.94
C MET A 213 15.11 -10.74 -7.45
N ASN A 214 15.72 -11.79 -8.02
CA ASN A 214 15.54 -12.14 -9.43
C ASN A 214 14.08 -12.54 -9.72
N LYS A 215 13.44 -13.34 -8.85
CA LYS A 215 12.00 -13.67 -9.00
C LYS A 215 11.09 -12.43 -8.88
N VAL A 216 11.48 -11.45 -8.05
CA VAL A 216 10.80 -10.14 -7.99
C VAL A 216 10.92 -9.43 -9.33
N ALA A 217 12.11 -9.37 -9.91
CA ALA A 217 12.34 -8.78 -11.24
C ALA A 217 11.53 -9.48 -12.33
N ASP A 218 11.49 -10.82 -12.32
CA ASP A 218 10.71 -11.63 -13.27
C ASP A 218 9.22 -11.31 -13.19
N SER A 219 8.69 -11.21 -11.96
CA SER A 219 7.27 -10.85 -11.74
C SER A 219 6.96 -9.44 -12.24
N ILE A 220 7.86 -8.47 -12.00
CA ILE A 220 7.70 -7.09 -12.50
C ILE A 220 7.69 -7.07 -14.03
N ASN A 221 8.67 -7.71 -14.66
CA ASN A 221 8.76 -7.77 -16.12
C ASN A 221 7.51 -8.44 -16.71
N TYR A 222 7.09 -9.57 -16.16
CA TYR A 222 5.92 -10.31 -16.66
C TYR A 222 4.67 -9.43 -16.70
N HIS A 223 4.35 -8.73 -15.60
CA HIS A 223 3.11 -7.94 -15.51
C HIS A 223 3.22 -6.52 -16.08
N PHE A 224 4.40 -5.90 -16.08
CA PHE A 224 4.56 -4.48 -16.39
C PHE A 224 5.44 -4.16 -17.59
N HIS A 225 6.03 -5.12 -18.32
CA HIS A 225 7.01 -4.84 -19.40
C HIS A 225 6.58 -3.73 -20.39
N HIS A 226 5.33 -3.69 -20.82
CA HIS A 226 4.81 -2.65 -21.73
C HIS A 226 4.63 -1.25 -21.11
N LYS A 227 4.74 -1.15 -19.79
CA LYS A 227 4.54 0.06 -18.99
C LYS A 227 5.80 0.48 -18.25
N LEU A 228 6.87 -0.31 -18.26
CA LEU A 228 8.14 0.07 -17.65
C LEU A 228 8.77 1.24 -18.41
N LEU A 229 9.51 2.06 -17.68
CA LEU A 229 10.30 3.13 -18.28
C LEU A 229 11.38 2.56 -19.23
N PRO A 230 11.78 3.32 -20.27
CA PRO A 230 12.89 2.94 -21.13
C PRO A 230 14.19 2.68 -20.35
N LEU A 231 15.05 1.80 -20.88
CA LEU A 231 16.29 1.35 -20.25
C LEU A 231 17.23 2.48 -19.78
N LYS A 232 17.18 3.67 -20.38
CA LYS A 232 17.95 4.85 -19.95
C LYS A 232 17.64 5.33 -18.53
N TYR A 233 16.49 4.93 -17.98
CA TYR A 233 16.10 5.19 -16.58
C TYR A 233 16.30 3.98 -15.66
N GLY A 234 16.75 2.84 -16.20
CA GLY A 234 17.15 1.67 -15.41
C GLY A 234 18.45 1.92 -14.65
N ARG A 235 18.81 1.03 -13.73
CA ARG A 235 19.99 1.21 -12.84
C ARG A 235 20.03 2.60 -12.20
N GLN A 236 18.86 3.08 -11.79
CA GLN A 236 18.63 4.38 -11.19
C GLN A 236 19.08 5.59 -12.05
N GLY A 237 19.17 5.39 -13.37
CA GLY A 237 19.65 6.38 -14.33
C GLY A 237 21.17 6.58 -14.32
N ILE A 238 21.92 5.68 -13.66
CA ILE A 238 23.38 5.67 -13.69
C ILE A 238 23.85 5.21 -15.07
N ASN A 239 24.81 5.92 -15.62
CA ASN A 239 25.48 5.57 -16.86
C ASN A 239 27.00 5.62 -16.65
N PRO A 240 27.78 4.69 -17.24
CA PRO A 240 29.25 4.78 -17.22
C PRO A 240 29.79 6.11 -17.73
N ASP A 241 29.09 6.79 -18.65
CA ASP A 241 29.37 8.18 -19.01
C ASP A 241 28.52 9.13 -18.14
N PRO A 242 29.14 9.93 -17.25
CA PRO A 242 28.42 10.87 -16.39
C PRO A 242 27.59 11.91 -17.15
N LYS A 243 27.93 12.21 -18.41
CA LYS A 243 27.16 13.14 -19.25
C LYS A 243 25.85 12.56 -19.74
N LEU A 244 25.75 11.23 -19.78
CA LEU A 244 24.57 10.49 -20.22
C LEU A 244 23.70 10.01 -19.06
N GLY A 245 24.15 10.18 -17.81
CA GLY A 245 23.36 9.87 -16.62
C GLY A 245 22.10 10.73 -16.55
N ILE A 246 20.96 10.12 -16.19
CA ILE A 246 19.67 10.80 -16.14
C ILE A 246 19.11 10.74 -14.73
N ASN A 247 18.92 11.89 -14.11
CA ASN A 247 18.22 11.96 -12.82
C ASN A 247 16.70 11.97 -13.03
N LEU A 248 16.02 10.89 -12.65
CA LEU A 248 14.56 10.77 -12.80
C LEU A 248 13.79 11.88 -12.09
N THR A 249 14.30 12.45 -11.00
CA THR A 249 13.58 13.50 -10.24
C THR A 249 13.45 14.80 -11.03
N THR A 250 14.35 15.07 -11.98
CA THR A 250 14.34 16.29 -12.80
C THR A 250 13.73 16.05 -14.19
N VAL A 251 13.30 14.83 -14.50
CA VAL A 251 12.66 14.49 -15.78
C VAL A 251 11.28 15.14 -15.85
N PRO A 252 10.88 15.70 -17.02
CA PRO A 252 9.55 16.23 -17.22
C PRO A 252 8.47 15.18 -16.94
N ILE A 253 7.49 15.50 -16.08
CA ILE A 253 6.45 14.55 -15.65
C ILE A 253 5.66 13.96 -16.82
N ARG A 254 5.55 14.71 -17.94
CA ARG A 254 4.88 14.28 -19.17
C ARG A 254 5.51 13.03 -19.79
N GLU A 255 6.81 12.81 -19.60
CA GLU A 255 7.51 11.63 -20.11
C GLU A 255 7.22 10.38 -19.27
N LEU A 256 6.70 10.57 -18.05
CA LEU A 256 6.40 9.50 -17.11
C LEU A 256 4.93 9.07 -17.16
N ILE A 257 4.09 9.80 -17.89
CA ILE A 257 2.66 9.49 -18.06
C ILE A 257 2.53 8.11 -18.69
N GLY A 258 1.66 7.28 -18.12
CA GLY A 258 1.38 5.93 -18.59
C GLY A 258 2.45 4.89 -18.24
N HIS A 259 3.46 5.27 -17.45
CA HIS A 259 4.56 4.39 -17.07
C HIS A 259 4.53 4.00 -15.59
N VAL A 260 5.16 2.87 -15.29
CA VAL A 260 5.45 2.36 -13.95
C VAL A 260 6.90 2.70 -13.61
N ILE A 261 7.08 3.31 -12.43
CA ILE A 261 8.37 3.66 -11.86
C ILE A 261 8.61 2.75 -10.66
N ILE A 262 9.68 1.98 -10.71
CA ILE A 262 10.08 1.08 -9.62
C ILE A 262 10.99 1.83 -8.67
N VAL A 263 10.56 1.89 -7.41
CA VAL A 263 11.34 2.44 -6.30
C VAL A 263 11.75 1.27 -5.43
N SER A 264 13.02 1.21 -5.02
CA SER A 264 13.51 0.20 -4.09
C SER A 264 14.37 0.82 -3.01
N ASN A 265 14.53 0.14 -1.88
CA ASN A 265 15.43 0.57 -0.81
C ASN A 265 16.90 0.32 -1.17
N ASN A 266 17.44 -0.85 -0.88
CA ASN A 266 18.88 -1.14 -0.97
C ASN A 266 19.10 -2.66 -1.09
N HIS A 267 20.35 -3.05 -1.34
CA HIS A 267 20.79 -4.44 -1.48
C HIS A 267 20.14 -5.17 -2.66
N PHE A 268 19.68 -4.44 -3.68
CA PHE A 268 19.22 -5.01 -4.95
C PHE A 268 20.34 -5.05 -6.00
N GLU A 269 21.47 -4.41 -5.70
CA GLU A 269 22.68 -4.45 -6.51
C GLU A 269 23.07 -5.92 -6.79
N GLU A 270 23.63 -6.20 -7.97
CA GLU A 270 23.99 -7.55 -8.45
C GLU A 270 22.82 -8.48 -8.84
N SER A 271 21.58 -8.11 -8.56
CA SER A 271 20.40 -8.85 -9.03
C SER A 271 19.84 -8.29 -10.34
N ASN A 272 19.01 -9.08 -11.03
CA ASN A 272 18.25 -8.62 -12.21
C ASN A 272 17.29 -7.47 -11.88
N LEU A 273 16.98 -7.25 -10.60
CA LEU A 273 16.12 -6.15 -10.15
C LEU A 273 16.80 -4.79 -10.33
N ASP A 274 18.14 -4.71 -10.24
CA ASP A 274 18.89 -3.46 -10.38
C ASP A 274 18.56 -2.74 -11.69
N GLU A 275 18.44 -3.49 -12.79
CA GLU A 275 18.12 -2.93 -14.11
C GLU A 275 16.73 -2.30 -14.17
N LEU A 276 15.80 -2.78 -13.34
CA LEU A 276 14.42 -2.30 -13.30
C LEU A 276 14.22 -1.13 -12.31
N VAL A 277 15.04 -1.04 -11.26
CA VAL A 277 14.91 0.01 -10.24
C VAL A 277 15.30 1.37 -10.83
N ASN A 278 14.36 2.31 -10.79
CA ASN A 278 14.54 3.66 -11.36
C ASN A 278 14.94 4.70 -10.32
N ILE A 279 14.54 4.52 -9.05
CA ILE A 279 14.93 5.40 -7.94
C ILE A 279 15.23 4.57 -6.70
N SER A 280 16.31 4.91 -6.00
CA SER A 280 16.63 4.40 -4.66
C SER A 280 17.03 5.56 -3.71
N PRO A 281 16.66 5.49 -2.41
CA PRO A 281 17.12 6.46 -1.43
C PRO A 281 18.63 6.42 -1.14
N LYS A 282 19.28 5.25 -1.28
CA LYS A 282 20.66 5.07 -0.80
C LYS A 282 21.73 5.15 -1.90
N THR A 283 21.40 4.81 -3.15
CA THR A 283 22.42 4.62 -4.20
C THR A 283 22.82 5.93 -4.91
N VAL A 284 21.85 6.80 -5.24
CA VAL A 284 22.10 8.05 -6.03
C VAL A 284 21.82 9.33 -5.23
N GLY A 285 21.23 9.22 -4.03
CA GLY A 285 20.94 10.38 -3.17
C GLY A 285 19.86 11.35 -3.69
N ASN A 286 19.16 11.00 -4.77
CA ASN A 286 18.09 11.82 -5.37
C ASN A 286 16.73 11.62 -4.71
N LEU A 287 16.59 10.59 -3.87
CA LEU A 287 15.45 10.38 -3.00
C LEU A 287 15.94 10.34 -1.55
N ARG A 288 15.34 11.11 -0.67
CA ARG A 288 15.59 11.03 0.78
C ARG A 288 14.45 10.27 1.44
N GLU A 289 14.75 9.35 2.34
CA GLU A 289 13.76 8.73 3.21
C GLU A 289 13.89 9.32 4.62
N LEU A 290 12.77 9.78 5.18
CA LEU A 290 12.67 10.29 6.55
C LEU A 290 11.41 9.74 7.24
N HIS A 291 11.45 9.66 8.55
CA HIS A 291 10.26 9.50 9.37
C HIS A 291 9.59 10.86 9.64
N PHE A 292 8.33 10.83 10.09
CA PHE A 292 7.59 12.06 10.35
C PHE A 292 8.21 12.87 11.50
N SER A 293 8.72 12.19 12.53
CA SER A 293 9.44 12.79 13.65
C SER A 293 10.67 13.58 13.20
N ASP A 294 11.45 13.04 12.26
CA ASP A 294 12.65 13.68 11.71
C ASP A 294 12.30 15.02 11.03
N VAL A 295 11.18 15.06 10.31
CA VAL A 295 10.72 16.27 9.65
C VAL A 295 10.11 17.26 10.63
N LYS A 296 9.31 16.78 11.58
CA LYS A 296 8.66 17.61 12.59
C LYS A 296 9.67 18.31 13.49
N ASN A 297 10.75 17.61 13.83
CA ASN A 297 11.80 18.09 14.72
C ASN A 297 13.04 18.59 13.95
N SER A 298 12.91 18.82 12.63
CA SER A 298 14.03 19.26 11.80
C SER A 298 14.54 20.62 12.27
N HIS A 299 15.85 20.68 12.59
CA HIS A 299 16.52 21.91 12.98
C HIS A 299 16.82 22.83 11.78
N ASP A 300 17.00 22.24 10.59
CA ASP A 300 17.28 22.96 9.34
C ASP A 300 16.14 22.76 8.33
N SER A 301 15.05 23.48 8.59
CA SER A 301 13.86 23.42 7.74
C SER A 301 14.05 24.05 6.36
N GLU A 302 15.09 24.87 6.17
CA GLU A 302 15.35 25.54 4.89
C GLU A 302 16.14 24.63 3.95
N GLU A 303 17.14 23.89 4.47
CA GLU A 303 17.82 22.83 3.72
C GLU A 303 16.82 21.83 3.13
N LEU A 304 15.84 21.39 3.93
CA LEU A 304 14.86 20.41 3.46
C LEU A 304 14.00 20.97 2.31
N LYS A 305 13.63 22.26 2.36
CA LYS A 305 12.91 22.91 1.26
C LYS A 305 13.77 22.98 0.01
N ASP A 306 15.02 23.42 0.15
CA ASP A 306 15.96 23.60 -0.96
C ASP A 306 16.30 22.26 -1.61
N TYR A 307 16.51 21.21 -0.81
CA TYR A 307 16.68 19.84 -1.28
C TYR A 307 15.48 19.41 -2.13
N ASN A 308 14.25 19.61 -1.62
CA ASN A 308 13.03 19.23 -2.32
C ASN A 308 12.74 20.05 -3.59
N GLN A 309 13.42 21.18 -3.83
CA GLN A 309 13.29 21.90 -5.10
C GLN A 309 13.96 21.16 -6.27
N LYS A 310 14.96 20.32 -6.01
CA LYS A 310 15.75 19.60 -7.02
C LYS A 310 15.61 18.08 -6.93
N HIS A 311 15.42 17.57 -5.72
CA HIS A 311 15.33 16.14 -5.39
C HIS A 311 13.95 15.82 -4.78
N MET A 312 13.76 14.58 -4.36
CA MET A 312 12.51 14.13 -3.75
C MET A 312 12.72 13.61 -2.33
N THR A 313 11.72 13.80 -1.48
CA THR A 313 11.70 13.20 -0.14
C THR A 313 10.44 12.35 0.06
N ARG A 314 10.65 11.16 0.59
CA ARG A 314 9.63 10.21 1.06
C ARG A 314 9.53 10.25 2.58
N ILE A 315 8.31 10.43 3.08
CA ILE A 315 8.00 10.47 4.50
C ILE A 315 7.20 9.24 4.88
N LYS A 316 7.73 8.47 5.83
CA LYS A 316 7.04 7.34 6.46
C LYS A 316 6.45 7.75 7.81
N PRO A 317 5.34 7.14 8.26
CA PRO A 317 4.91 7.25 9.64
C PRO A 317 6.02 6.81 10.61
N ASP A 318 6.01 7.39 11.82
CA ASP A 318 6.87 6.94 12.93
C ASP A 318 6.45 5.53 13.40
N GLU A 319 7.30 4.89 14.22
CA GLU A 319 7.15 3.54 14.74
C GLU A 319 5.70 3.05 14.83
N LEU A 320 5.47 1.93 14.16
CA LEU A 320 4.12 1.44 13.96
C LEU A 320 3.61 0.80 15.23
N LEU A 321 2.79 1.54 15.97
CA LEU A 321 1.88 0.92 16.94
C LEU A 321 1.02 -0.14 16.25
N ARG A 322 0.48 -1.09 17.02
CA ARG A 322 -0.47 -2.08 16.49
C ARG A 322 -1.59 -1.44 15.69
N ASN A 323 -2.16 -0.37 16.23
CA ASN A 323 -3.17 0.42 15.55
C ASN A 323 -2.50 1.49 14.69
N LYS A 324 -2.81 1.49 13.39
CA LYS A 324 -2.35 2.51 12.46
C LYS A 324 -2.94 3.88 12.80
N GLN A 325 -2.11 4.90 12.66
CA GLN A 325 -2.48 6.30 12.84
C GLN A 325 -1.85 7.13 11.73
N ASN A 326 -2.60 8.06 11.16
CA ASN A 326 -2.04 9.06 10.29
C ASN A 326 -1.47 10.23 11.09
N PHE A 327 -0.47 10.86 10.50
CA PHE A 327 0.16 12.06 11.04
C PHE A 327 -0.32 13.32 10.30
N ASN A 328 0.07 14.49 10.80
CA ASN A 328 -0.26 15.76 10.15
C ASN A 328 0.58 15.96 8.88
N TYR A 329 0.02 15.56 7.74
CA TYR A 329 0.67 15.67 6.43
C TYR A 329 1.02 17.12 6.03
N ASN A 330 0.39 18.14 6.63
CA ASN A 330 0.65 19.54 6.25
C ASN A 330 2.09 19.97 6.55
N ILE A 331 2.74 19.38 7.55
CA ILE A 331 4.13 19.69 7.92
C ILE A 331 5.09 19.30 6.78
N PRO A 332 5.19 18.02 6.36
CA PRO A 332 6.03 17.67 5.23
C PRO A 332 5.57 18.28 3.90
N TRP A 333 4.27 18.54 3.74
CA TRP A 333 3.76 19.27 2.58
C TRP A 333 4.35 20.68 2.48
N TYR A 334 4.41 21.41 3.61
CA TYR A 334 4.97 22.76 3.67
C TYR A 334 6.47 22.79 3.32
N PHE A 335 7.22 21.73 3.66
CA PHE A 335 8.63 21.58 3.27
C PHE A 335 8.84 21.04 1.85
N GLY A 336 7.75 20.80 1.10
CA GLY A 336 7.83 20.36 -0.29
C GLY A 336 8.13 18.87 -0.49
N CYS A 337 8.02 18.04 0.56
CA CYS A 337 8.20 16.59 0.45
C CYS A 337 7.11 15.97 -0.42
N GLN A 338 7.50 15.14 -1.39
CA GLN A 338 6.64 14.71 -2.50
C GLN A 338 5.84 13.45 -2.18
N PHE A 339 6.48 12.46 -1.56
CA PHE A 339 5.84 11.20 -1.19
C PHE A 339 5.53 11.19 0.30
N ILE A 340 4.32 11.61 0.67
CA ILE A 340 3.87 11.61 2.06
C ILE A 340 2.99 10.38 2.25
N LEU A 341 3.55 9.30 2.81
CA LEU A 341 2.87 8.02 2.89
C LEU A 341 1.86 8.04 4.04
N MET A 342 0.59 8.11 3.67
CA MET A 342 -0.54 8.08 4.59
C MET A 342 -1.19 6.69 4.56
N ASP A 343 -1.74 6.24 5.68
CA ASP A 343 -2.57 5.05 5.74
C ASP A 343 -3.98 5.34 5.20
N TYR A 344 -4.20 4.93 3.95
CA TYR A 344 -5.48 5.08 3.26
C TYR A 344 -6.61 4.36 3.97
N PHE A 345 -6.31 3.30 4.72
CA PHE A 345 -7.33 2.47 5.34
C PHE A 345 -7.86 3.04 6.67
N LYS A 346 -7.28 4.16 7.11
CA LYS A 346 -7.68 4.91 8.30
C LYS A 346 -8.33 6.25 7.91
N PRO A 347 -9.68 6.31 7.77
CA PRO A 347 -10.39 7.54 7.39
C PRO A 347 -10.54 8.55 8.54
N ASP A 348 -9.43 8.94 9.14
CA ASP A 348 -9.37 10.00 10.14
C ASP A 348 -9.39 11.40 9.48
N ALA A 349 -9.33 12.44 10.32
CA ALA A 349 -9.38 13.83 9.85
C ALA A 349 -8.19 14.19 8.94
N TYR A 350 -6.99 13.67 9.25
CA TYR A 350 -5.79 13.92 8.46
C TYR A 350 -5.88 13.26 7.08
N MET A 351 -6.35 12.01 7.01
CA MET A 351 -6.52 11.31 5.73
C MET A 351 -7.57 11.97 4.85
N LYS A 352 -8.71 12.37 5.42
CA LYS A 352 -9.76 13.10 4.67
C LYS A 352 -9.24 14.43 4.12
N SER A 353 -8.53 15.20 4.94
CA SER A 353 -7.93 16.47 4.51
C SER A 353 -6.83 16.25 3.47
N TYR A 354 -6.05 15.17 3.58
CA TYR A 354 -5.05 14.78 2.59
C TYR A 354 -5.70 14.48 1.23
N LEU A 355 -6.76 13.66 1.21
CA LEU A 355 -7.50 13.37 -0.03
C LEU A 355 -8.14 14.61 -0.65
N GLN A 356 -8.61 15.57 0.16
CA GLN A 356 -9.12 16.83 -0.36
C GLN A 356 -8.07 17.62 -1.15
N ARG A 357 -6.78 17.56 -0.76
CA ARG A 357 -5.69 18.16 -1.55
C ARG A 357 -5.55 17.49 -2.92
N PHE A 358 -5.78 16.19 -2.98
CA PHE A 358 -5.75 15.38 -4.20
C PHE A 358 -7.13 15.21 -4.87
N SER A 359 -8.12 16.03 -4.50
CA SER A 359 -9.51 15.89 -4.96
C SER A 359 -9.65 15.97 -6.48
N LYS A 360 -8.83 16.80 -7.14
CA LYS A 360 -8.88 17.02 -8.60
C LYS A 360 -7.90 16.16 -9.40
N SER A 361 -6.85 15.63 -8.76
CA SER A 361 -5.75 14.92 -9.40
C SER A 361 -4.93 14.19 -8.33
N SER A 362 -4.41 13.00 -8.65
CA SER A 362 -3.44 12.28 -7.80
C SER A 362 -2.07 12.94 -7.74
N PHE A 363 -1.83 13.92 -8.62
CA PHE A 363 -0.63 14.74 -8.68
C PHE A 363 -0.97 16.22 -8.50
N VAL A 364 -0.35 16.87 -7.52
CA VAL A 364 -0.58 18.29 -7.22
C VAL A 364 0.71 19.07 -7.43
N LEU A 365 0.68 20.07 -8.30
CA LEU A 365 1.83 20.93 -8.55
C LEU A 365 2.19 21.74 -7.31
N LYS A 366 3.47 21.75 -6.96
CA LYS A 366 3.99 22.53 -5.83
C LYS A 366 3.82 24.04 -6.06
N PRO A 367 3.66 24.82 -4.97
CA PRO A 367 3.76 26.28 -5.02
C PRO A 367 5.03 26.76 -5.72
N TYR A 368 4.99 27.95 -6.31
CA TYR A 368 6.14 28.52 -7.03
C TYR A 368 7.42 28.56 -6.17
N LYS A 369 7.32 28.93 -4.89
CA LYS A 369 8.46 29.03 -3.96
C LYS A 369 9.11 27.69 -3.60
N LEU A 370 8.42 26.56 -3.81
CA LEU A 370 8.94 25.22 -3.48
C LEU A 370 9.45 24.47 -4.72
N ARG A 371 9.68 25.21 -5.82
CA ARG A 371 10.20 24.70 -7.09
C ARG A 371 11.49 25.43 -7.42
N TYR A 372 12.41 24.71 -8.05
CA TYR A 372 13.68 25.30 -8.45
C TYR A 372 13.47 26.28 -9.60
N HIS A 373 14.05 27.47 -9.48
CA HIS A 373 14.14 28.45 -10.56
C HIS A 373 15.61 28.80 -10.77
N PRO A 374 16.13 28.72 -12.00
CA PRO A 374 17.49 29.15 -12.29
C PRO A 374 17.62 30.65 -12.02
N THR A 375 18.55 31.01 -11.14
CA THR A 375 18.94 32.41 -10.93
C THR A 375 19.93 32.81 -12.01
N TYR A 376 19.54 33.71 -12.89
CA TYR A 376 20.44 34.26 -13.90
C TYR A 376 21.19 35.45 -13.30
N ILE A 377 22.52 35.37 -13.29
CA ILE A 377 23.35 36.53 -12.99
C ILE A 377 23.26 37.44 -14.21
N LYS A 378 22.92 38.71 -14.00
CA LYS A 378 22.93 39.70 -15.08
C LYS A 378 24.33 39.72 -15.69
N ALA A 379 24.42 39.59 -17.01
CA ALA A 379 25.69 39.71 -17.70
C ALA A 379 26.38 41.02 -17.28
N PRO A 380 27.71 41.03 -17.07
CA PRO A 380 28.43 42.24 -16.74
C PRO A 380 28.15 43.29 -17.82
N ASP A 381 28.05 44.55 -17.42
CA ASP A 381 27.85 45.63 -18.36
C ASP A 381 29.00 45.63 -19.39
N LYS A 382 28.67 45.85 -20.66
CA LYS A 382 29.70 45.86 -21.73
C LYS A 382 30.74 46.94 -21.42
N GLN A 383 32.02 46.62 -21.62
CA GLN A 383 33.10 47.59 -21.47
C GLN A 383 32.81 48.85 -22.28
N ILE A 384 32.93 50.02 -21.64
CA ILE A 384 32.73 51.30 -22.30
C ILE A 384 33.82 51.45 -23.37
N LYS A 385 33.44 51.74 -24.62
CA LYS A 385 34.40 51.85 -25.75
C LYS A 385 35.55 52.82 -25.47
N ALA A 386 35.28 53.91 -24.74
CA ALA A 386 36.28 54.93 -24.38
C ALA A 386 37.42 54.43 -23.49
N VAL A 387 37.19 53.36 -22.71
CA VAL A 387 38.20 52.74 -21.82
C VAL A 387 38.51 51.31 -22.26
N SER A 388 38.22 50.99 -23.52
CA SER A 388 38.53 49.68 -24.10
C SER A 388 39.99 49.62 -24.52
N PHE A 389 40.70 48.59 -24.07
CA PHE A 389 42.04 48.23 -24.52
C PHE A 389 42.04 47.51 -25.89
N ALA A 390 40.88 47.41 -26.55
CA ALA A 390 40.82 46.87 -27.90
C ALA A 390 41.52 47.82 -28.88
N PRO A 391 42.19 47.31 -29.93
CA PRO A 391 42.93 48.14 -30.86
C PRO A 391 42.05 49.23 -31.48
N GLN A 392 42.45 50.48 -31.34
CA GLN A 392 41.72 51.62 -31.87
C GLN A 392 42.39 52.09 -33.16
N LYS A 393 41.58 52.24 -34.22
CA LYS A 393 42.06 52.75 -35.49
C LYS A 393 41.83 54.26 -35.53
N VAL A 394 42.91 55.03 -35.41
CA VAL A 394 42.87 56.49 -35.55
C VAL A 394 43.24 56.86 -36.98
N THR A 395 42.33 57.59 -37.63
CA THR A 395 42.48 58.01 -39.03
C THR A 395 42.45 59.53 -39.06
N THR A 396 43.52 60.14 -39.56
CA THR A 396 43.63 61.58 -39.82
C THR A 396 43.83 61.80 -41.32
N PRO A 397 43.72 63.04 -41.83
CA PRO A 397 43.99 63.33 -43.25
C PRO A 397 45.41 62.96 -43.71
N PHE A 398 46.36 62.78 -42.78
CA PHE A 398 47.77 62.57 -43.05
C PHE A 398 48.26 61.15 -42.75
N TYR A 399 47.58 60.39 -41.87
CA TYR A 399 47.96 59.01 -41.55
C TYR A 399 46.81 58.21 -40.91
N SER A 400 46.94 56.87 -40.98
CA SER A 400 46.08 55.91 -40.29
C SER A 400 46.94 54.95 -39.47
N ILE A 401 46.69 54.87 -38.17
CA ILE A 401 47.39 53.96 -37.26
C ILE A 401 46.39 53.15 -36.43
N THR A 402 46.76 51.91 -36.12
CA THR A 402 46.01 51.03 -35.22
C THR A 402 46.92 50.72 -34.04
N TYR A 403 46.46 51.00 -32.83
CA TYR A 403 47.19 50.71 -31.59
C TYR A 403 46.29 50.11 -30.54
#